data_AF-A0A8J4TG29-F1
#
_entry.id   AF-A0A8J4TG29-F1
#
_cell.length_a   1.000
_cell.length_b   1.000
_cell.length_c   1.000
_cell.angle_alpha   90.00
_cell.angle_beta   90.00
_cell.angle_gamma   90.00
#
_symmetry.space_group_name_H-M   'P 1'
#
loop_
_entity.id
_entity.type
_entity.pdbx_description
1 polymer ?
#
loop_
_entity_poly.entity_id
_entity_poly.type
_entity_poly.pdbx_seq_one_letter_code
_entity_poly.pdbx_strand_id
1 'polypeptide(L)'
;MRKILITLAILIAFIIAVLATWIFGGRQISLFLDRFGTIEMTSARINSLAYEGSGTGGILRVNDLGLSLNDTKGPTPSIGTTKNDQLGLANGGKVFAFGPARSEAENLAVVPPAGDDAFIEIRRSILSWPTPFDFNFMTGQSPSWKRHLYYRLVWKKPPGTKLEMLWRYEQYFYPVNGWASGFMTHEGSTGLIQLDISP
;
A
#
# COMPACT_ATOMS: atom_id res chain seq x y z
N MET A 1 -17.58 47.00 20.22
CA MET A 1 -18.24 45.68 20.38
C MET A 1 -18.69 45.06 19.05
N ARG A 2 -19.50 45.73 18.20
CA ARG A 2 -19.98 45.17 16.92
C ARG A 2 -18.87 44.65 15.98
N LYS A 3 -17.79 45.39 15.78
CA LYS A 3 -16.65 44.96 14.95
C LYS A 3 -15.97 43.70 15.50
N ILE A 4 -15.76 43.64 16.81
CA ILE A 4 -15.16 42.47 17.49
C ILE A 4 -16.05 41.24 17.35
N LEU A 5 -17.36 41.39 17.53
CA LEU A 5 -18.32 40.30 17.36
C LEU A 5 -18.36 39.79 15.91
N ILE A 6 -18.27 40.69 14.93
CA ILE A 6 -18.21 40.31 13.51
C ILE A 6 -16.90 39.56 13.22
N THR A 7 -15.75 40.08 13.67
CA THR A 7 -14.46 39.41 13.47
C THR A 7 -14.44 38.02 14.12
N LEU A 8 -14.98 37.89 15.34
CA LEU A 8 -15.09 36.62 16.02
C LEU A 8 -16.01 35.64 15.27
N ALA A 9 -17.15 36.10 14.79
CA ALA A 9 -18.07 35.28 14.00
C ALA A 9 -17.42 34.77 12.70
N ILE A 10 -16.68 35.63 11.99
CA ILE A 10 -15.94 35.24 10.78
C ILE A 10 -14.88 34.18 11.12
N LEU A 11 -14.13 34.35 12.20
CA LEU A 11 -13.12 33.39 12.63
C LEU A 11 -13.74 32.02 12.95
N ILE A 12 -14.86 32.01 13.69
CA ILE A 12 -15.57 30.77 14.03
C ILE A 12 -16.07 30.07 12.77
N ALA A 13 -16.72 30.82 11.86
CA ALA A 13 -17.21 30.26 10.61
C ALA A 13 -16.07 29.66 9.75
N PHE A 14 -14.92 30.33 9.71
CA PHE A 14 -13.74 29.84 9.02
C PHE A 14 -13.22 28.52 9.63
N ILE A 15 -13.13 28.43 10.95
CA ILE A 15 -12.70 27.20 11.64
C ILE A 15 -13.67 26.05 11.35
N ILE A 16 -14.99 26.31 11.41
CA ILE A 16 -16.01 25.30 11.10
C ILE A 16 -15.86 24.82 9.66
N ALA A 17 -15.64 25.72 8.70
CA ALA A 17 -15.43 25.34 7.31
C ALA A 17 -14.20 24.44 7.14
N VAL A 18 -13.07 24.79 7.77
CA VAL A 18 -11.85 23.96 7.73
C VAL A 18 -12.08 22.57 8.33
N LEU A 19 -12.76 22.49 9.48
CA LEU A 19 -13.07 21.21 10.12
C LEU A 19 -14.02 20.35 9.27
N ALA A 20 -15.06 20.95 8.70
CA ALA A 20 -15.98 20.26 7.80
C ALA A 20 -15.23 19.73 6.57
N THR A 21 -14.38 20.55 5.94
CA THR A 21 -13.54 20.13 4.82
C THR A 21 -12.62 18.96 5.19
N TRP A 22 -12.06 18.94 6.40
CA TRP A 22 -11.23 17.83 6.83
C TRP A 22 -12.02 16.55 7.12
N ILE A 23 -13.20 16.65 7.72
CA ILE A 23 -14.05 15.49 8.02
C ILE A 23 -14.57 14.86 6.73
N PHE A 24 -15.11 15.66 5.80
CA PHE A 24 -15.73 15.14 4.58
C PHE A 24 -14.73 14.93 3.44
N GLY A 25 -13.65 15.72 3.38
CA GLY A 25 -12.64 15.68 2.33
C GLY A 25 -11.29 15.12 2.76
N GLY A 26 -11.12 14.71 4.02
CA GLY A 26 -9.82 14.37 4.60
C GLY A 26 -9.07 13.27 3.87
N ARG A 27 -9.79 12.25 3.36
CA ARG A 27 -9.19 11.20 2.52
C ARG A 27 -8.54 11.77 1.26
N GLN A 28 -9.23 12.66 0.54
CA GLN A 28 -8.69 13.26 -0.69
C GLN A 28 -7.55 14.22 -0.42
N ILE A 29 -7.64 14.99 0.68
CA ILE A 29 -6.55 15.88 1.11
C ILE A 29 -5.32 15.06 1.48
N SER A 30 -5.49 13.97 2.24
CA SER A 30 -4.41 13.03 2.58
C SER A 30 -3.74 12.48 1.31
N LEU A 31 -4.54 11.96 0.37
CA LEU A 31 -4.03 11.45 -0.91
C LEU A 31 -3.32 12.51 -1.75
N PHE A 32 -3.80 13.74 -1.74
CA PHE A 32 -3.14 14.85 -2.44
C PHE A 32 -1.79 15.17 -1.82
N LEU A 33 -1.71 15.26 -0.49
CA LEU A 33 -0.46 15.51 0.23
C LEU A 33 0.56 14.38 0.03
N ASP A 34 0.08 13.13 -0.02
CA ASP A 34 0.94 11.96 -0.23
C ASP A 34 1.69 12.00 -1.58
N ARG A 35 1.21 12.79 -2.56
CA ARG A 35 1.92 13.03 -3.83
C ARG A 35 3.22 13.82 -3.65
N PHE A 36 3.32 14.63 -2.60
CA PHE A 36 4.51 15.43 -2.29
C PHE A 36 5.46 14.72 -1.34
N GLY A 37 4.97 13.72 -0.60
CA GLY A 37 5.79 12.89 0.25
C GLY A 37 4.98 11.99 1.16
N THR A 38 5.63 10.94 1.64
CA THR A 38 5.13 10.04 2.68
C THR A 38 6.21 9.84 3.72
N ILE A 39 5.80 9.50 4.95
CA ILE A 39 6.72 9.31 6.07
C ILE A 39 7.19 7.85 6.06
N GLU A 40 8.50 7.64 5.97
CA GLU A 40 9.09 6.31 6.06
C GLU A 40 8.87 5.73 7.47
N MET A 41 8.49 4.46 7.52
CA MET A 41 8.34 3.71 8.77
C MET A 41 9.44 2.67 8.92
N THR A 42 9.68 1.89 7.87
CA THR A 42 10.74 0.89 7.86
C THR A 42 11.16 0.60 6.43
N SER A 43 12.40 0.16 6.28
CA SER A 43 12.96 -0.35 5.04
C SER A 43 13.77 -1.59 5.37
N ALA A 44 13.52 -2.68 4.66
CA ALA A 44 14.17 -3.96 4.91
C ALA A 44 14.58 -4.62 3.60
N ARG A 45 15.71 -5.33 3.63
CA ARG A 45 16.13 -6.20 2.51
C ARG A 45 15.13 -7.35 2.36
N ILE A 46 14.86 -7.71 1.12
CA ILE A 46 14.08 -8.91 0.80
C ILE A 46 15.02 -10.10 0.99
N ASN A 47 14.64 -11.03 1.86
CA ASN A 47 15.38 -12.26 2.11
C ASN A 47 14.67 -13.46 1.48
N SER A 48 13.34 -13.40 1.39
CA SER A 48 12.52 -14.40 0.71
C SER A 48 11.37 -13.73 -0.03
N LEU A 49 10.98 -14.35 -1.14
CA LEU A 49 9.79 -14.01 -1.89
C LEU A 49 9.07 -15.32 -2.24
N ALA A 50 7.79 -15.42 -1.91
CA ALA A 50 6.97 -16.56 -2.29
C ALA A 50 5.68 -16.10 -2.98
N TYR A 51 5.18 -16.95 -3.87
CA TYR A 51 3.93 -16.74 -4.58
C TYR A 51 2.91 -17.79 -4.18
N GLU A 52 1.72 -17.32 -3.82
CA GLU A 52 0.54 -18.12 -3.50
C GLU A 52 -0.58 -17.77 -4.48
N GLY A 53 -0.94 -18.70 -5.38
CA GLY A 53 -2.02 -18.48 -6.34
C GLY A 53 -1.99 -19.41 -7.55
N SER A 54 -2.90 -19.19 -8.49
CA SER A 54 -3.12 -20.01 -9.69
C SER A 54 -2.39 -19.51 -10.94
N GLY A 55 -1.53 -18.49 -10.80
CA GLY A 55 -0.70 -17.92 -11.87
C GLY A 55 -1.21 -16.59 -12.44
N THR A 56 -2.38 -16.11 -12.03
CA THR A 56 -2.85 -14.73 -12.27
C THR A 56 -3.38 -14.16 -10.98
N GLY A 57 -2.91 -12.97 -10.60
CA GLY A 57 -3.21 -12.41 -9.28
C GLY A 57 -2.60 -13.27 -8.17
N GLY A 58 -3.29 -13.41 -7.05
CA GLY A 58 -2.83 -14.15 -5.87
C GLY A 58 -2.18 -13.26 -4.83
N ILE A 59 -1.32 -13.84 -3.99
CA ILE A 59 -0.61 -13.15 -2.92
C ILE A 59 0.89 -13.29 -3.16
N LEU A 60 1.59 -12.17 -3.12
CA LEU A 60 3.04 -12.12 -3.10
C LEU A 60 3.49 -11.99 -1.64
N ARG A 61 4.10 -13.04 -1.09
CA ARG A 61 4.71 -13.02 0.24
C ARG A 61 6.14 -12.51 0.13
N VAL A 62 6.38 -11.31 0.62
CA VAL A 62 7.71 -10.70 0.69
C VAL A 62 8.18 -10.78 2.14
N ASN A 63 9.19 -11.60 2.42
CA ASN A 63 9.49 -12.02 3.79
C ASN A 63 8.20 -12.59 4.44
N ASP A 64 7.75 -12.01 5.55
CA ASP A 64 6.50 -12.40 6.24
C ASP A 64 5.28 -11.56 5.82
N LEU A 65 5.42 -10.65 4.85
CA LEU A 65 4.37 -9.72 4.43
C LEU A 65 3.60 -10.27 3.22
N GLY A 66 2.31 -10.56 3.38
CA GLY A 66 1.43 -10.95 2.27
C GLY A 66 0.85 -9.73 1.55
N LEU A 67 1.17 -9.55 0.27
CA LEU A 67 0.72 -8.44 -0.56
C LEU A 67 -0.20 -8.94 -1.69
N SER A 68 -1.45 -8.46 -1.71
CA SER A 68 -2.45 -8.87 -2.70
C SER A 68 -2.10 -8.37 -4.11
N LEU A 69 -2.12 -9.28 -5.08
CA LEU A 69 -2.01 -8.98 -6.51
C LEU A 69 -3.39 -8.94 -7.18
N ASN A 70 -4.47 -9.20 -6.44
CA ASN A 70 -5.84 -9.25 -6.97
C ASN A 70 -6.44 -7.84 -7.11
N ASP A 71 -6.19 -6.99 -6.12
CA ASP A 71 -6.80 -5.67 -6.02
C ASP A 71 -5.95 -4.62 -6.74
N THR A 72 -5.96 -4.66 -8.08
CA THR A 72 -5.15 -3.77 -8.91
C THR A 72 -5.98 -2.74 -9.67
N LYS A 73 -5.39 -1.57 -9.96
CA LYS A 73 -6.01 -0.56 -10.83
C LYS A 73 -5.90 -0.86 -12.33
N GLY A 74 -5.14 -1.89 -12.71
CA GLY A 74 -4.83 -2.22 -14.10
C GLY A 74 -5.08 -3.71 -14.39
N PRO A 75 -4.46 -4.25 -15.46
CA PRO A 75 -4.49 -5.69 -15.67
C PRO A 75 -3.79 -6.40 -14.50
N THR A 76 -4.44 -7.45 -14.01
CA THR A 76 -3.86 -8.32 -12.98
C THR A 76 -2.56 -8.94 -13.51
N PRO A 77 -1.44 -8.82 -12.78
CA PRO A 77 -0.20 -9.41 -13.23
C PRO A 77 -0.27 -10.94 -13.21
N SER A 78 0.48 -11.55 -14.12
CA SER A 78 0.63 -13.01 -14.16
C SER A 78 1.94 -13.40 -13.47
N ILE A 79 1.91 -14.47 -12.70
CA ILE A 79 3.10 -15.05 -12.07
C ILE A 79 3.22 -16.51 -12.50
N GLY A 80 4.43 -16.95 -12.77
CA GLY A 80 4.69 -18.34 -13.10
C GLY A 80 6.18 -18.60 -13.26
N THR A 81 6.52 -19.76 -13.81
CA THR A 81 7.89 -20.09 -14.17
C THR A 81 8.19 -19.67 -15.61
N THR A 82 9.35 -19.07 -15.80
CA THR A 82 9.92 -18.76 -17.11
C THR A 82 10.45 -20.02 -17.78
N LYS A 83 10.83 -19.94 -19.06
CA LYS A 83 11.46 -21.05 -19.80
C LYS A 83 12.76 -21.58 -19.17
N ASN A 84 13.39 -20.81 -18.28
CA ASN A 84 14.64 -21.16 -17.59
C ASN A 84 14.38 -21.59 -16.14
N ASP A 85 13.16 -22.02 -15.80
CA ASP A 85 12.74 -22.42 -14.46
C ASP A 85 12.92 -21.33 -13.38
N GLN A 86 12.89 -20.07 -13.79
CA GLN A 86 12.92 -18.92 -12.89
C GLN A 86 11.50 -18.46 -12.57
N LEU A 87 11.22 -18.14 -11.31
CA LEU A 87 9.99 -17.45 -10.93
C LEU A 87 9.96 -16.07 -11.60
N GLY A 88 8.90 -15.79 -12.35
CA GLY A 88 8.74 -14.55 -13.11
C GLY A 88 7.40 -13.88 -12.86
N LEU A 89 7.44 -12.56 -12.84
CA LEU A 89 6.27 -11.67 -12.86
C LEU A 89 6.14 -11.08 -14.27
N ALA A 90 4.97 -11.24 -14.88
CA ALA A 90 4.64 -10.66 -16.16
C ALA A 90 3.59 -9.56 -16.02
N ASN A 91 3.85 -8.40 -16.63
CA ASN A 91 2.88 -7.32 -16.76
C ASN A 91 3.10 -6.54 -18.05
N GLY A 92 2.02 -6.25 -18.78
CA GLY A 92 2.08 -5.40 -19.99
C GLY A 92 3.09 -5.86 -21.05
N GLY A 93 3.25 -7.18 -21.25
CA GLY A 93 4.20 -7.77 -22.21
C GLY A 93 5.66 -7.78 -21.75
N LYS A 94 5.96 -7.27 -20.54
CA LYS A 94 7.29 -7.35 -19.91
C LYS A 94 7.31 -8.45 -18.88
N VAL A 95 8.48 -9.05 -18.67
CA VAL A 95 8.70 -10.10 -17.68
C VAL A 95 9.89 -9.74 -16.81
N PHE A 96 9.70 -9.77 -15.49
CA PHE A 96 10.77 -9.68 -14.51
C PHE A 96 10.98 -11.06 -13.88
N ALA A 97 12.15 -11.65 -14.10
CA ALA A 97 12.49 -12.96 -13.54
C ALA A 97 13.19 -12.77 -12.19
N PHE A 98 12.54 -13.10 -11.08
CA PHE A 98 13.07 -12.94 -9.72
C PHE A 98 14.30 -13.81 -9.46
N GLY A 99 14.33 -15.02 -10.02
CA GLY A 99 15.43 -15.97 -9.83
C GLY A 99 14.94 -17.42 -9.89
N PRO A 100 15.83 -18.41 -9.71
CA PRO A 100 15.48 -19.82 -9.74
C PRO A 100 14.36 -20.14 -8.76
N ALA A 101 13.27 -20.75 -9.26
CA ALA A 101 12.16 -21.13 -8.41
C ALA A 101 12.57 -22.32 -7.52
N ARG A 102 12.28 -22.22 -6.23
CA ARG A 102 12.29 -23.34 -5.29
C ARG A 102 10.85 -23.75 -5.11
N SER A 103 10.58 -25.04 -5.32
CA SER A 103 9.30 -25.63 -4.95
C SER A 103 9.35 -25.90 -3.45
N GLU A 104 8.69 -25.06 -2.66
CA GLU A 104 8.51 -25.28 -1.23
C GLU A 104 7.01 -25.47 -0.98
N ALA A 105 6.59 -26.73 -0.80
CA ALA A 105 5.18 -27.12 -0.80
C ALA A 105 4.43 -26.67 -2.07
N GLU A 106 3.13 -26.35 -1.98
CA GLU A 106 2.30 -25.89 -3.11
C GLU A 106 2.67 -24.48 -3.62
N ASN A 107 3.70 -23.83 -3.06
CA ASN A 107 4.06 -22.44 -3.33
C ASN A 107 5.38 -22.31 -4.10
N LEU A 108 5.45 -21.31 -4.98
CA LEU A 108 6.69 -20.96 -5.70
C LEU A 108 7.48 -19.95 -4.88
N ALA A 109 8.64 -20.35 -4.36
CA ALA A 109 9.50 -19.50 -3.54
C ALA A 109 10.81 -19.14 -4.27
N VAL A 110 11.41 -18.02 -3.91
CA VAL A 110 12.71 -17.57 -4.41
C VAL A 110 13.44 -16.78 -3.33
N VAL A 111 14.76 -16.98 -3.29
CA VAL A 111 15.68 -16.14 -2.52
C VAL A 111 16.38 -15.22 -3.52
N PRO A 112 16.48 -13.90 -3.26
CA PRO A 112 17.15 -12.99 -4.18
C PRO A 112 18.57 -13.47 -4.53
N PRO A 113 18.88 -13.62 -5.83
CA PRO A 113 20.22 -13.99 -6.28
C PRO A 113 21.31 -13.05 -5.75
N ALA A 114 22.51 -13.58 -5.58
CA ALA A 114 23.67 -12.79 -5.19
C ALA A 114 23.92 -11.68 -6.23
N GLY A 115 23.95 -10.43 -5.78
CA GLY A 115 24.14 -9.26 -6.64
C GLY A 115 22.85 -8.49 -6.94
N ASP A 116 21.68 -9.07 -6.69
CA ASP A 116 20.42 -8.34 -6.75
C ASP A 116 20.29 -7.39 -5.55
N ASP A 117 19.69 -6.23 -5.80
CA ASP A 117 19.41 -5.23 -4.79
C ASP A 117 17.88 -5.12 -4.61
N ALA A 118 17.37 -5.78 -3.57
CA ALA A 118 15.94 -5.99 -3.36
C ALA A 118 15.50 -5.52 -1.97
N PHE A 119 14.55 -4.59 -1.92
CA PHE A 119 14.03 -3.98 -0.70
C PHE A 119 12.51 -3.89 -0.69
N ILE A 120 11.96 -3.93 0.51
CA ILE A 120 10.59 -3.56 0.83
C ILE A 120 10.61 -2.35 1.76
N GLU A 121 10.00 -1.26 1.33
CA GLU A 121 9.81 -0.05 2.13
C GLU A 121 8.35 0.04 2.57
N ILE A 122 8.12 0.33 3.85
CA ILE A 122 6.79 0.65 4.39
C ILE A 122 6.77 2.12 4.76
N ARG A 123 5.80 2.84 4.21
CA ARG A 123 5.62 4.27 4.42
C ARG A 123 4.18 4.55 4.80
N ARG A 124 3.91 5.70 5.41
CA ARG A 124 2.56 6.13 5.79
C ARG A 124 2.24 7.53 5.28
N SER A 125 0.96 7.83 5.15
CA SER A 125 0.50 9.19 4.84
C SER A 125 1.02 10.21 5.86
N ILE A 126 1.26 11.43 5.38
CA ILE A 126 1.60 12.57 6.23
C ILE A 126 0.40 12.94 7.11
N LEU A 127 -0.79 13.02 6.49
CA LEU A 127 -2.02 13.41 7.15
C LEU A 127 -2.95 12.21 7.34
N SER A 128 -3.41 12.02 8.58
CA SER A 128 -4.54 11.13 8.89
C SER A 128 -5.84 11.94 8.88
N TRP A 129 -6.97 11.28 8.65
CA TRP A 129 -8.28 11.95 8.67
C TRP A 129 -9.25 11.29 9.66
N PRO A 130 -10.13 12.07 10.29
CA PRO A 130 -11.11 11.54 11.22
C PRO A 130 -12.28 10.90 10.47
N THR A 131 -12.92 9.92 11.09
CA THR A 131 -14.10 9.22 10.55
C THR A 131 -15.26 9.19 11.55
N PRO A 132 -15.78 10.36 11.97
CA PRO A 132 -16.78 10.44 13.04
C PRO A 132 -18.16 9.87 12.66
N PHE A 133 -18.39 9.61 11.37
CA PHE A 133 -19.65 9.09 10.82
C PHE A 133 -19.53 7.65 10.30
N ASP A 134 -18.36 7.03 10.43
CA ASP A 134 -18.21 5.61 10.15
C ASP A 134 -18.77 4.85 11.36
N PHE A 135 -19.88 4.13 11.17
CA PHE A 135 -20.51 3.34 12.22
C PHE A 135 -20.57 1.87 11.80
N ASN A 136 -19.90 1.00 12.56
CA ASN A 136 -20.01 -0.45 12.39
C ASN A 136 -20.87 -1.07 13.51
N PHE A 137 -22.13 -1.34 13.18
CA PHE A 137 -23.08 -1.94 14.11
C PHE A 137 -22.91 -3.46 14.26
N MET A 138 -22.17 -4.13 13.36
CA MET A 138 -21.99 -5.60 13.43
C MET A 138 -20.86 -6.01 14.37
N THR A 139 -19.73 -5.29 14.34
CA THR A 139 -18.55 -5.60 15.19
C THR A 139 -18.48 -4.73 16.45
N GLY A 140 -19.27 -3.65 16.50
CA GLY A 140 -19.27 -2.69 17.60
C GLY A 140 -18.03 -1.79 17.65
N GLN A 141 -17.08 -1.93 16.72
CA GLN A 141 -15.88 -1.10 16.65
C GLN A 141 -15.86 -0.29 15.36
N SER A 142 -15.78 1.03 15.51
CA SER A 142 -15.68 1.96 14.40
C SER A 142 -14.34 2.68 14.42
N PRO A 143 -13.66 2.84 13.27
CA PRO A 143 -12.43 3.61 13.21
C PRO A 143 -12.75 5.06 13.56
N SER A 144 -11.95 5.65 14.44
CA SER A 144 -12.04 7.10 14.73
C SER A 144 -11.17 7.92 13.80
N TRP A 145 -10.09 7.30 13.29
CA TRP A 145 -9.19 7.86 12.30
C TRP A 145 -8.78 6.81 11.28
N LYS A 146 -8.42 7.30 10.10
CA LYS A 146 -7.80 6.50 9.04
C LYS A 146 -6.58 7.21 8.47
N ARG A 147 -5.67 6.44 7.89
CA ARG A 147 -4.53 6.91 7.08
C ARG A 147 -4.20 5.87 6.01
N HIS A 148 -3.34 6.20 5.04
CA HIS A 148 -2.82 5.19 4.13
C HIS A 148 -1.47 4.64 4.60
N LEU A 149 -1.24 3.35 4.36
CA LEU A 149 0.08 2.73 4.32
C LEU A 149 0.46 2.41 2.88
N TYR A 150 1.73 2.55 2.58
CA TYR A 150 2.33 2.27 1.29
C TYR A 150 3.40 1.22 1.47
N TYR A 151 3.30 0.14 0.70
CA TYR A 151 4.31 -0.91 0.65
C TYR A 151 4.96 -0.82 -0.71
N ARG A 152 6.25 -0.49 -0.75
CA ARG A 152 7.00 -0.32 -1.99
C ARG A 152 8.05 -1.40 -2.10
N LEU A 153 7.88 -2.32 -3.04
CA LEU A 153 8.92 -3.26 -3.42
C LEU A 153 9.76 -2.64 -4.52
N VAL A 154 11.07 -2.61 -4.31
CA VAL A 154 12.05 -2.22 -5.33
C VAL A 154 13.05 -3.36 -5.47
N TRP A 155 13.19 -3.89 -6.68
CA TRP A 155 14.13 -4.97 -6.97
C TRP A 155 14.92 -4.63 -8.22
N LYS A 156 16.24 -4.53 -8.08
CA LYS A 156 17.18 -4.25 -9.17
C LYS A 156 18.10 -5.43 -9.40
N LYS A 157 18.36 -5.74 -10.66
CA LYS A 157 19.24 -6.82 -11.10
C LYS A 157 20.40 -6.23 -11.90
N PRO A 158 21.64 -6.68 -11.69
CA PRO A 158 22.73 -6.39 -12.62
C PRO A 158 22.45 -7.08 -13.98
N PRO A 159 22.59 -6.41 -15.13
CA PRO A 159 23.20 -5.09 -15.34
C PRO A 159 22.22 -3.89 -15.43
N GLY A 160 20.94 -4.00 -15.07
CA GLY A 160 20.04 -2.83 -15.09
C GLY A 160 18.57 -3.08 -14.74
N THR A 161 18.04 -4.28 -15.03
CA THR A 161 16.60 -4.55 -14.95
C THR A 161 16.04 -4.26 -13.57
N LYS A 162 14.95 -3.50 -13.53
CA LYS A 162 14.31 -3.03 -12.30
C LYS A 162 12.82 -3.36 -12.29
N LEU A 163 12.36 -3.80 -11.13
CA LEU A 163 10.95 -3.93 -10.79
C LEU A 163 10.63 -2.94 -9.67
N GLU A 164 9.58 -2.15 -9.87
CA GLU A 164 8.94 -1.40 -8.79
C GLU A 164 7.47 -1.78 -8.68
N MET A 165 7.04 -2.09 -7.46
CA MET A 165 5.64 -2.34 -7.15
C MET A 165 5.25 -1.51 -5.94
N LEU A 166 4.08 -0.88 -6.01
CA LEU A 166 3.55 -0.06 -4.93
C LEU A 166 2.14 -0.51 -4.59
N TRP A 167 1.96 -0.98 -3.37
CA TRP A 167 0.65 -1.18 -2.78
C TRP A 167 0.30 0.00 -1.89
N ARG A 168 -0.98 0.31 -1.81
CA ARG A 168 -1.50 1.27 -0.85
C ARG A 168 -2.67 0.63 -0.13
N TYR A 169 -2.71 0.67 1.18
CA TYR A 169 -3.84 0.16 1.98
C TYR A 169 -4.31 1.22 2.96
N GLU A 170 -5.57 1.12 3.41
CA GLU A 170 -6.04 1.95 4.53
C GLU A 170 -5.68 1.28 5.85
N GLN A 171 -5.19 2.08 6.80
CA GLN A 171 -4.93 1.66 8.17
C GLN A 171 -5.85 2.41 9.10
N TYR A 172 -6.57 1.65 9.93
CA TYR A 172 -7.60 2.17 10.82
C TYR A 172 -7.05 2.37 12.22
N PHE A 173 -7.52 3.41 12.90
CA PHE A 173 -7.23 3.66 14.30
C PHE A 173 -8.49 3.48 15.14
N TYR A 174 -8.40 2.59 16.13
CA TYR A 174 -9.43 2.37 17.13
C TYR A 174 -8.95 2.96 18.46
N PRO A 175 -9.73 3.80 19.16
CA PRO A 175 -9.29 4.47 20.38
C PRO A 175 -8.74 3.52 21.46
N VAL A 176 -9.26 2.29 21.54
CA VAL A 176 -8.84 1.28 22.52
C VAL A 176 -7.60 0.50 22.06
N ASN A 177 -7.47 0.22 20.76
CA ASN A 177 -6.46 -0.72 20.23
C ASN A 177 -5.29 -0.03 19.51
N GLY A 178 -5.41 1.27 19.26
CA GLY A 178 -4.46 2.02 18.44
C GLY A 178 -4.61 1.76 16.94
N TRP A 179 -3.51 1.91 16.21
CA TRP A 179 -3.45 1.64 14.78
C TRP A 179 -3.46 0.13 14.52
N ALA A 180 -4.47 -0.35 13.80
CA ALA A 180 -4.62 -1.75 13.39
C ALA A 180 -3.59 -2.15 12.32
N SER A 181 -3.55 -3.43 11.93
CA SER A 181 -2.75 -3.87 10.79
C SER A 181 -3.26 -3.23 9.50
N GLY A 182 -2.34 -2.70 8.67
CA GLY A 182 -2.70 -2.03 7.42
C GLY A 182 -2.85 -2.98 6.23
N PHE A 183 -3.45 -4.14 6.45
CA PHE A 183 -3.75 -5.15 5.42
C PHE A 183 -5.26 -5.30 5.16
N MET A 184 -6.08 -4.38 5.69
CA MET A 184 -7.52 -4.44 5.49
C MET A 184 -7.91 -4.01 4.06
N THR A 185 -8.36 -4.97 3.26
CA THR A 185 -9.16 -4.77 2.05
C THR A 185 -10.62 -4.96 2.47
N HIS A 186 -11.37 -3.95 2.92
CA HIS A 186 -12.11 -2.85 2.24
C HIS A 186 -12.89 -2.06 3.35
N GLU A 187 -13.46 -0.86 3.23
CA GLU A 187 -14.13 -0.16 2.11
C GLU A 187 -13.47 1.18 1.75
N GLY A 188 -13.34 1.43 0.44
CA GLY A 188 -12.52 2.50 -0.17
C GLY A 188 -11.15 2.03 -0.69
N SER A 189 -10.93 0.71 -0.75
CA SER A 189 -9.63 0.03 -0.74
C SER A 189 -8.62 0.49 -1.80
N THR A 190 -7.35 0.27 -1.49
CA THR A 190 -6.35 0.10 -2.54
C THR A 190 -5.58 -1.20 -2.28
N GLY A 191 -5.08 -1.80 -3.36
CA GLY A 191 -4.09 -2.86 -3.36
C GLY A 191 -2.91 -2.40 -4.19
N LEU A 192 -2.56 -3.15 -5.23
CA LEU A 192 -1.47 -2.80 -6.14
C LEU A 192 -1.87 -1.58 -7.00
N ILE A 193 -1.28 -0.42 -6.72
CA ILE A 193 -1.57 0.84 -7.41
C ILE A 193 -0.55 1.20 -8.50
N GLN A 194 0.64 0.59 -8.47
CA GLN A 194 1.68 0.76 -9.48
C GLN A 194 2.49 -0.52 -9.61
N LEU A 195 2.76 -0.93 -10.84
CA LEU A 195 3.69 -2.00 -11.20
C LEU A 195 4.44 -1.53 -12.44
N ASP A 196 5.75 -1.31 -12.30
CA ASP A 196 6.64 -0.98 -13.42
C ASP A 196 7.78 -2.00 -13.52
N ILE A 197 8.07 -2.40 -14.77
CA ILE A 197 9.23 -3.20 -15.13
C ILE A 197 10.03 -2.36 -16.14
N SER A 198 11.24 -1.98 -15.77
CA SER A 198 12.16 -1.17 -16.58
C SER A 198 13.49 -1.88 -16.82
N PRO A 199 14.13 -1.66 -17.99
CA PRO A 199 15.48 -2.14 -18.25
C PRO A 199 16.54 -1.35 -17.47
#